data_AF-A0A965T5M7-F1
#
_entry.id   AF-A0A965T5M7-F1
#
_cell.length_a   1.000
_cell.length_b   1.000
_cell.length_c   1.000
_cell.angle_alpha   90.00
_cell.angle_beta   90.00
_cell.angle_gamma   90.00
#
_symmetry.space_group_name_H-M   'P 1'
#
loop_
_entity.id
_entity.type
_entity.pdbx_description
1 polymer ?
#
loop_
_entity_poly.entity_id
_entity_poly.type
_entity_poly.pdbx_seq_one_letter_code
_entity_poly.pdbx_strand_id
1 'polypeptide(L)'
;MAFSRGKRSLAISDRSGMQFPYVEMKREWNGSWVHFSEYEPKQPQLDPRHHKADPQGLKNARSDTVPGGGCLVELDLYYWPGQYTSIGMEPGISGDVINSRRQAYSNVGDVTINIT
;
A
#
# COMPACT_ATOMS: atom_id res chain seq x y z
N MET A 1 31.15 -34.36 15.54
CA MET A 1 30.41 -35.54 16.04
C MET A 1 29.49 -36.06 14.94
N ALA A 2 29.51 -37.37 14.66
CA ALA A 2 28.56 -37.99 13.74
C ALA A 2 27.48 -38.73 14.55
N PHE A 3 26.21 -38.47 14.23
CA PHE A 3 25.08 -39.22 14.80
C PHE A 3 24.88 -40.55 14.06
N SER A 4 24.27 -41.54 14.72
CA SER A 4 23.95 -42.82 14.11
C SER A 4 22.83 -42.64 13.05
N ARG A 5 22.89 -43.41 11.95
CA ARG A 5 21.93 -43.29 10.83
C ARG A 5 20.53 -43.82 11.13
N GLY A 6 20.30 -44.47 12.27
CA GLY A 6 18.98 -44.99 12.64
C GLY A 6 18.42 -46.13 11.77
N LYS A 7 19.27 -46.86 11.01
CA LYS A 7 18.81 -47.89 10.05
C LYS A 7 18.00 -49.04 10.68
N ARG A 8 18.22 -49.32 11.97
CA ARG A 8 17.51 -50.37 12.74
C ARG A 8 16.75 -49.80 13.93
N SER A 9 16.59 -48.49 14.01
CA SER A 9 15.84 -47.86 15.10
C SER A 9 14.38 -47.69 14.71
N LEU A 10 13.52 -47.79 15.71
CA LEU A 10 12.10 -47.55 15.61
C LEU A 10 11.76 -46.25 16.35
N ALA A 11 10.73 -45.56 15.89
CA ALA A 11 10.16 -44.36 16.49
C ALA A 11 8.66 -44.54 16.65
N ILE A 12 8.08 -43.84 17.60
CA ILE A 12 6.64 -43.86 17.86
C ILE A 12 6.04 -42.63 17.19
N SER A 13 4.94 -42.81 16.44
CA SER A 13 4.22 -41.69 15.84
C SER A 13 3.46 -40.90 16.89
N ASP A 14 3.60 -39.58 16.87
CA ASP A 14 2.88 -38.68 17.78
C ASP A 14 1.35 -38.65 17.51
N ARG A 15 0.91 -39.12 16.33
CA ARG A 15 -0.52 -39.12 15.94
C ARG A 15 -1.24 -40.40 16.31
N SER A 16 -0.69 -41.56 15.93
CA SER A 16 -1.33 -42.86 16.18
C SER A 16 -0.77 -43.63 17.37
N GLY A 17 0.38 -43.22 17.91
CA GLY A 17 1.09 -43.98 18.95
C GLY A 17 1.65 -45.32 18.47
N MET A 18 1.62 -45.61 17.17
CA MET A 18 2.16 -46.84 16.60
C MET A 18 3.68 -46.74 16.37
N GLN A 19 4.34 -47.89 16.35
CA GLN A 19 5.78 -48.00 16.15
C GLN A 19 6.12 -48.15 14.66
N PHE A 20 6.97 -47.27 14.14
CA PHE A 20 7.42 -47.26 12.75
C PHE A 20 8.95 -47.17 12.64
N PRO A 21 9.54 -47.53 11.48
CA PRO A 21 10.97 -47.30 11.21
C PRO A 21 11.34 -45.82 11.31
N TYR A 22 12.42 -45.51 12.05
CA TYR A 22 12.89 -44.13 12.25
C TYR A 22 13.15 -43.39 10.92
N VAL A 23 13.62 -44.12 9.91
CA VAL A 23 13.94 -43.59 8.58
C VAL A 23 12.71 -43.18 7.77
N GLU A 24 11.52 -43.65 8.15
CA GLU A 24 10.24 -43.39 7.48
C GLU A 24 9.45 -42.25 8.16
N MET A 25 9.94 -41.74 9.29
CA MET A 25 9.29 -40.67 10.03
C MET A 25 9.52 -39.30 9.38
N LYS A 26 8.48 -38.46 9.36
CA LYS A 26 8.51 -37.07 8.88
C LYS A 26 8.03 -36.11 9.95
N ARG A 27 8.62 -34.92 9.99
CA ARG A 27 8.17 -33.83 10.87
C ARG A 27 7.15 -32.97 10.15
N GLU A 28 5.98 -32.82 10.74
CA GLU A 28 4.92 -31.95 10.25
C GLU A 28 5.19 -30.48 10.56
N TRP A 29 4.39 -29.60 9.95
CA TRP A 29 4.47 -28.14 10.13
C TRP A 29 4.14 -27.67 11.56
N ASN A 30 3.41 -28.47 12.33
CA ASN A 30 3.10 -28.24 13.75
C ASN A 30 4.21 -28.74 14.70
N GLY A 31 5.27 -29.38 14.18
CA GLY A 31 6.35 -29.95 14.97
C GLY A 31 6.17 -31.43 15.35
N SER A 32 5.00 -32.04 15.11
CA SER A 32 4.73 -33.45 15.37
C SER A 32 5.56 -34.35 14.45
N TRP A 33 6.00 -35.49 14.98
CA TRP A 33 6.80 -36.47 14.27
C TRP A 33 5.95 -37.71 13.99
N VAL A 34 5.61 -37.90 12.72
CA VAL A 34 4.61 -38.87 12.27
C VAL A 34 5.15 -39.76 11.16
N HIS A 35 4.52 -40.91 10.95
CA HIS A 35 4.85 -41.77 9.82
C HIS A 35 4.41 -41.15 8.48
N PHE A 36 5.08 -41.47 7.36
CA PHE A 36 4.74 -40.89 6.06
C PHE A 36 3.29 -41.16 5.60
N SER A 37 2.68 -42.26 6.06
CA SER A 37 1.27 -42.58 5.73
C SER A 37 0.26 -41.70 6.46
N GLU A 38 0.68 -41.08 7.56
CA GLU A 38 -0.15 -40.22 8.41
C GLU A 38 0.14 -38.74 8.21
N TYR A 39 1.15 -38.44 7.37
CA TYR A 39 1.65 -37.09 7.16
C TYR A 39 0.61 -36.20 6.47
N GLU A 40 0.22 -35.13 7.15
CA GLU A 40 -0.68 -34.12 6.59
C GLU A 40 0.11 -32.94 5.99
N PRO A 41 -0.02 -32.67 4.68
CA PRO A 41 0.66 -31.54 4.07
C PRO A 41 0.11 -30.22 4.62
N LYS A 42 0.99 -29.23 4.80
CA LYS A 42 0.58 -27.88 5.18
C LYS A 42 -0.40 -27.33 4.16
N GLN A 43 -1.54 -26.81 4.64
CA GLN A 43 -2.52 -26.18 3.78
C GLN A 43 -1.90 -24.98 3.02
N PRO A 44 -2.19 -24.80 1.72
CA PRO A 44 -1.55 -23.79 0.88
C PRO A 44 -1.82 -22.35 1.33
N GLN A 45 -2.83 -22.13 2.17
CA GLN A 45 -3.18 -20.83 2.73
C GLN A 45 -2.29 -20.40 3.90
N LEU A 46 -1.58 -21.33 4.56
CA LEU A 46 -0.81 -21.04 5.78
C LEU A 46 0.62 -20.54 5.49
N ASP A 47 1.08 -20.63 4.24
CA ASP A 47 2.28 -19.96 3.72
C ASP A 47 1.90 -19.22 2.43
N PRO A 48 1.38 -17.98 2.53
CA PRO A 48 1.19 -17.16 1.34
C PRO A 48 2.55 -17.03 0.62
N ARG A 49 2.57 -17.38 -0.67
CA ARG A 49 3.78 -17.27 -1.48
C ARG A 49 4.21 -15.81 -1.49
N HIS A 50 5.51 -15.56 -1.34
CA HIS A 50 6.04 -14.21 -1.48
C HIS A 50 5.77 -13.72 -2.91
N HIS A 51 4.87 -12.77 -3.05
CA HIS A 51 4.62 -12.08 -4.31
C HIS A 51 5.60 -10.91 -4.41
N LYS A 52 6.50 -10.98 -5.39
CA LYS A 52 7.37 -9.85 -5.72
C LYS A 52 6.50 -8.76 -6.32
N ALA A 53 6.64 -7.52 -5.84
CA ALA A 53 5.99 -6.38 -6.48
C ALA A 53 6.39 -6.32 -7.96
N ASP A 54 5.42 -6.05 -8.83
CA ASP A 54 5.68 -5.86 -10.25
C ASP A 54 6.72 -4.74 -10.43
N PRO A 55 7.67 -4.88 -11.39
CA PRO A 55 8.63 -3.82 -11.71
C PRO A 55 7.93 -2.71 -12.52
N GLN A 56 6.88 -2.10 -11.95
CA GLN A 56 6.19 -0.96 -12.52
C GLN A 56 6.94 0.36 -12.22
N GLY A 57 7.95 0.33 -11.34
CA GLY A 57 8.81 1.47 -11.04
C GLY A 57 10.03 1.56 -11.97
N LEU A 58 10.25 2.73 -12.56
CA LEU A 58 11.51 3.05 -13.24
C LEU A 58 12.69 2.99 -12.26
N LYS A 59 13.78 2.31 -12.64
CA LYS A 59 15.00 2.14 -11.81
C LYS A 59 15.59 3.48 -11.33
N ASN A 60 15.52 4.51 -12.18
CA ASN A 60 16.01 5.85 -11.90
C ASN A 60 14.88 6.87 -12.08
N ALA A 61 13.80 6.74 -11.30
CA ALA A 61 12.78 7.77 -11.27
C ALA A 61 13.41 9.08 -10.75
N ARG A 62 13.36 10.15 -11.54
CA ARG A 62 13.74 11.48 -11.07
C ARG A 62 12.71 11.93 -10.03
N SER A 63 13.16 12.34 -8.85
CA SER A 63 12.29 12.95 -7.86
C SER A 63 11.77 14.27 -8.42
N ASP A 64 10.49 14.56 -8.18
CA ASP A 64 9.99 15.91 -8.41
C ASP A 64 10.80 16.89 -7.56
N THR A 65 11.16 18.03 -8.12
CA THR A 65 12.00 19.04 -7.47
C THR A 65 11.15 20.05 -6.69
N VAL A 66 9.81 19.92 -6.75
CA VAL A 66 8.89 20.79 -6.01
C VAL A 66 9.01 20.50 -4.50
N PRO A 67 9.39 21.49 -3.67
CA PRO A 67 9.45 21.33 -2.23
C PRO A 67 8.10 20.85 -1.68
N GLY A 68 8.08 19.67 -1.07
CA GLY A 68 6.87 19.08 -0.48
C GLY A 68 6.03 18.21 -1.41
N GLY A 69 6.47 17.91 -2.64
CA GLY A 69 5.73 17.04 -3.57
C GLY A 69 4.37 17.63 -3.99
N GLY A 70 4.23 18.95 -3.89
CA GLY A 70 3.02 19.67 -4.26
C GLY A 70 2.85 19.70 -5.78
N CYS A 71 1.62 19.49 -6.24
CA CYS A 71 1.24 19.84 -7.60
C CYS A 71 1.17 21.38 -7.70
N LEU A 72 1.90 21.98 -8.65
CA LEU A 72 1.68 23.38 -9.02
C LEU A 72 0.35 23.46 -9.77
N VAL A 73 -0.71 23.78 -9.04
CA VAL A 73 -2.01 24.09 -9.62
C VAL A 73 -1.97 25.56 -10.04
N GLU A 74 -1.86 25.81 -11.33
CA GLU A 74 -2.10 27.13 -11.89
C GLU A 74 -3.59 27.44 -11.74
N LEU A 75 -3.93 28.19 -10.68
CA LEU A 75 -5.24 28.79 -10.53
C LEU A 75 -5.34 29.94 -11.52
N ASP A 76 -5.53 29.62 -12.80
CA ASP A 76 -5.97 30.61 -13.76
C ASP A 76 -7.30 31.18 -13.23
N LEU A 77 -7.54 32.48 -13.40
CA LEU A 77 -8.82 33.10 -13.00
C LEU A 77 -9.99 32.52 -13.81
N TYR A 78 -9.67 31.69 -14.81
CA TYR A 78 -10.58 30.95 -15.66
C TYR A 78 -10.97 29.59 -15.05
N TYR A 79 -12.14 29.61 -14.41
CA TYR A 79 -13.15 28.55 -14.47
C TYR A 79 -12.72 27.10 -14.12
N TRP A 80 -12.88 26.71 -12.86
CA TRP A 80 -12.96 25.30 -12.48
C TRP A 80 -14.32 24.72 -12.86
N PRO A 81 -14.39 23.64 -13.67
CA PRO A 81 -15.67 23.03 -14.03
C PRO A 81 -16.32 22.38 -12.80
N GLY A 82 -17.55 22.80 -12.48
CA GLY A 82 -18.37 22.23 -11.39
C GLY A 82 -18.84 23.21 -10.32
N GLN A 83 -18.52 24.50 -10.41
CA GLN A 83 -18.86 25.48 -9.35
C GLN A 83 -20.28 26.08 -9.44
N TYR A 84 -21.17 25.57 -10.28
CA TYR A 84 -22.56 26.03 -10.33
C TYR A 84 -23.49 25.01 -9.70
N THR A 85 -23.92 25.29 -8.47
CA THR A 85 -25.20 24.75 -7.97
C THR A 85 -26.30 25.62 -8.59
N SER A 86 -27.06 25.10 -9.55
CA SER A 86 -28.24 25.80 -10.07
C SER A 86 -29.45 25.51 -9.19
N ILE A 87 -30.32 26.51 -9.02
CA ILE A 87 -31.68 26.33 -8.53
C ILE A 87 -32.58 26.63 -9.74
N GLY A 88 -32.92 25.60 -10.52
CA GLY A 88 -33.63 25.80 -11.79
C GLY A 88 -32.74 26.38 -12.90
N MET A 89 -33.24 27.40 -13.62
CA MET A 89 -32.52 28.10 -14.71
C MET A 89 -31.72 29.32 -14.22
N GLU A 90 -31.71 29.60 -12.92
CA GLU A 90 -30.89 30.67 -12.34
C GLU A 90 -29.65 30.13 -11.61
N PRO A 91 -28.53 30.86 -11.64
CA PRO A 91 -27.37 30.53 -10.81
C PRO A 91 -27.74 30.61 -9.34
N GLY A 92 -27.41 29.57 -8.54
CA GLY A 92 -27.73 29.55 -7.10
C GLY A 92 -26.93 30.55 -6.24
N ILE A 93 -26.00 31.30 -6.83
CA ILE A 93 -25.21 32.35 -6.18
C ILE A 93 -25.13 33.55 -7.15
N SER A 94 -25.38 34.76 -6.66
CA SER A 94 -25.28 35.97 -7.49
C SER A 94 -23.84 36.24 -7.94
N GLY A 95 -23.69 36.82 -9.14
CA GLY A 95 -22.38 37.14 -9.74
C GLY A 95 -21.52 38.05 -8.87
N ASP A 96 -22.14 38.98 -8.13
CA ASP A 96 -21.44 39.93 -7.26
C ASP A 96 -20.78 39.25 -6.05
N VAL A 97 -21.43 38.22 -5.49
CA VAL A 97 -20.88 37.42 -4.39
C VAL A 97 -19.71 36.57 -4.89
N ILE A 98 -19.83 36.04 -6.12
CA ILE A 98 -18.75 35.27 -6.74
C ILE A 98 -17.53 36.17 -7.02
N ASN A 99 -17.75 37.37 -7.57
CA ASN A 99 -16.68 38.34 -7.84
C ASN A 99 -16.03 38.84 -6.54
N SER A 100 -16.82 39.09 -5.50
CA SER A 100 -16.30 39.49 -4.18
C SER A 100 -15.47 38.40 -3.52
N ARG A 101 -15.75 37.12 -3.75
CA ARG A 101 -14.92 35.99 -3.27
C ARG A 101 -13.63 35.82 -4.08
N ARG A 102 -13.55 36.36 -5.29
CA ARG A 102 -12.42 36.25 -6.22
C ARG A 102 -11.48 37.46 -6.21
N GLN A 103 -11.78 38.49 -5.43
CA GLN A 103 -10.91 39.67 -5.36
C GLN A 103 -9.65 39.38 -4.54
N ALA A 104 -8.48 39.71 -5.09
CA ALA A 104 -7.22 39.73 -4.37
C ALA A 104 -6.94 41.17 -3.90
N TYR A 105 -6.79 41.36 -2.59
CA TYR A 105 -6.45 42.67 -2.02
C TYR A 105 -4.94 42.85 -2.02
N SER A 106 -4.43 43.77 -2.84
CA SER A 106 -3.04 44.23 -2.77
C SER A 106 -3.00 45.63 -2.17
N ASN A 107 -2.33 45.80 -1.04
CA ASN A 107 -1.98 47.12 -0.52
C ASN A 107 -0.70 47.59 -1.21
N VAL A 108 -0.77 48.71 -1.93
CA VAL A 108 0.42 49.50 -2.26
C VAL A 108 0.61 50.45 -1.08
N GLY A 109 1.83 50.53 -0.54
CA GLY A 109 2.16 51.47 0.52
C GLY A 109 2.06 52.93 0.06
N ASP A 110 2.75 53.84 0.74
CA ASP A 110 2.65 55.26 0.41
C ASP A 110 3.20 55.56 -1.00
N VAL A 111 2.36 56.16 -1.86
CA VAL A 111 2.72 56.62 -3.20
C VAL A 111 2.94 58.13 -3.14
N THR A 112 4.18 58.59 -3.25
CA THR A 112 4.49 60.02 -3.35
C THR A 112 4.36 60.50 -4.79
N ILE A 113 3.39 61.37 -5.06
CA ILE A 113 3.19 62.00 -6.37
C ILE A 113 3.77 63.41 -6.32
N ASN A 114 4.86 63.65 -7.05
CA ASN A 114 5.41 65.00 -7.23
C ASN A 114 4.87 65.59 -8.53
N ILE A 115 4.28 66.80 -8.45
CA ILE A 115 3.84 67.58 -9.59
C ILE A 115 4.78 68.78 -9.71
N THR A 116 5.45 68.89 -10.85
CA THR A 116 6.22 70.08 -11.26
C THR A 116 5.33 71.13 -11.88
#